data_AF-A0A7W2AV22-F1
#
_entry.id   AF-A0A7W2AV22-F1
#
_cell.length_a   1.000
_cell.length_b   1.000
_cell.length_c   1.000
_cell.angle_alpha   90.00
_cell.angle_beta   90.00
_cell.angle_gamma   90.00
#
_symmetry.space_group_name_H-M   'P 1'
#
loop_
_entity.id
_entity.type
_entity.pdbx_description
1 polymer ?
#
loop_
_entity_poly.entity_id
_entity_poly.type
_entity_poly.pdbx_seq_one_letter_code
_entity_poly.pdbx_strand_id
1 'polypeptide(L)'
;MQLFQRDYWRGVQVEAQSRVSHGEEKRGRILDRNGQPMAMDREIHRLAIDPDHLSRCFEVKGKNQIQPKKLAVEEILEKLAAAGLQFGSDRQLLNEKVSADIQHNLEVRADGEGKRKRYLRLGYLAPGAKREALDQCLSEISRELGKSVFPKVETELVRYYPFGTTGSILIGQTVRGGSEGLWG
;
A
#
# COMPACT_ATOMS: atom_id res chain seq x y z
N MET A 1 -12.29 -24.63 6.82
CA MET A 1 -13.59 -24.22 6.26
C MET A 1 -14.12 -22.89 6.81
N GLN A 2 -13.96 -22.55 8.09
CA GLN A 2 -14.54 -21.32 8.66
C GLN A 2 -13.89 -20.00 8.21
N LEU A 3 -12.58 -19.99 7.92
CA LEU A 3 -11.88 -18.78 7.43
C LEU A 3 -12.35 -18.36 6.02
N PHE A 4 -12.61 -19.33 5.14
CA PHE A 4 -13.08 -19.10 3.76
C PHE A 4 -14.46 -18.43 3.71
N GLN A 5 -15.37 -18.83 4.60
CA GLN A 5 -16.72 -18.25 4.67
C GLN A 5 -16.70 -16.80 5.14
N ARG A 6 -15.75 -16.42 6.00
CA ARG A 6 -15.60 -15.06 6.50
C ARG A 6 -15.16 -14.09 5.41
N ASP A 7 -14.23 -14.50 4.55
CA ASP A 7 -13.76 -13.67 3.44
C ASP A 7 -14.79 -13.59 2.30
N TYR A 8 -15.56 -14.67 2.08
CA TYR A 8 -16.71 -14.69 1.15
C TYR A 8 -17.76 -13.62 1.49
N TRP A 9 -18.28 -13.61 2.72
CA TRP A 9 -19.31 -12.65 3.12
C TRP A 9 -18.80 -11.20 3.12
N ARG A 10 -17.51 -11.00 3.39
CA ARG A 10 -16.88 -9.68 3.32
C ARG A 10 -16.78 -9.15 1.90
N GLY A 11 -16.39 -9.99 0.93
CA GLY A 11 -16.37 -9.61 -0.48
C GLY A 11 -17.75 -9.17 -0.98
N VAL A 12 -18.79 -9.93 -0.61
CA VAL A 12 -20.19 -9.63 -0.95
C VAL A 12 -20.65 -8.30 -0.32
N GLN A 13 -20.28 -8.02 0.93
CA GLN A 13 -20.64 -6.76 1.61
C GLN A 13 -19.94 -5.53 1.02
N VAL A 14 -18.64 -5.62 0.69
CA VAL A 14 -17.87 -4.52 0.07
C VAL A 14 -18.45 -4.18 -1.30
N GLU A 15 -18.82 -5.19 -2.09
CA GLU A 15 -19.40 -4.99 -3.42
C GLU A 15 -20.82 -4.41 -3.36
N ALA A 16 -21.63 -4.81 -2.36
CA ALA A 16 -22.96 -4.25 -2.13
C ALA A 16 -22.94 -2.77 -1.72
N GLN A 17 -21.84 -2.30 -1.11
CA GLN A 17 -21.66 -0.91 -0.69
C GLN A 17 -20.99 -0.01 -1.76
N SER A 18 -20.34 -0.59 -2.77
CA SER A 18 -19.74 0.14 -3.89
C SER A 18 -20.81 0.64 -4.90
N ARG A 19 -21.55 1.71 -4.53
CA ARG A 19 -22.44 2.48 -5.44
C ARG A 19 -21.76 3.71 -6.03
N VAL A 20 -20.55 3.57 -6.56
CA VAL A 20 -19.92 4.63 -7.37
C VAL A 20 -19.69 4.09 -8.78
N SER A 21 -20.58 4.45 -9.69
CA SER A 21 -20.47 4.18 -11.12
C SER A 21 -19.74 5.33 -11.80
N HIS A 22 -18.47 5.10 -12.15
CA HIS A 22 -17.88 5.70 -13.34
C HIS A 22 -17.69 4.58 -14.35
N GLY A 23 -17.97 4.87 -15.62
CA GLY A 23 -18.19 3.90 -16.70
C GLY A 23 -16.95 3.12 -17.10
N GLU A 24 -16.53 2.18 -16.26
CA GLU A 24 -15.70 1.05 -16.64
C GLU A 24 -16.59 -0.20 -16.66
N GLU A 25 -16.67 -0.87 -17.81
CA GLU A 25 -17.26 -2.20 -17.88
C GLU A 25 -16.54 -3.12 -16.88
N LYS A 26 -17.18 -3.38 -15.73
CA LYS A 26 -16.64 -4.30 -14.73
C LYS A 26 -16.63 -5.70 -15.34
N ARG A 27 -15.51 -6.42 -15.20
CA ARG A 27 -15.41 -7.77 -15.74
C ARG A 27 -16.39 -8.69 -15.01
N GLY A 28 -17.11 -9.52 -15.76
CA GLY A 28 -18.03 -10.52 -15.20
C GLY A 28 -17.38 -11.40 -14.14
N ARG A 29 -18.15 -11.78 -13.12
CA ARG A 29 -17.73 -12.74 -12.08
C ARG A 29 -17.75 -14.16 -12.65
N ILE A 30 -16.76 -14.97 -12.27
CA ILE A 30 -16.78 -16.42 -12.55
C ILE A 30 -17.26 -17.09 -11.27
N LEU A 31 -18.37 -17.83 -11.37
CA LEU A 31 -18.98 -18.54 -10.24
C LEU A 31 -18.85 -20.05 -10.47
N ASP A 32 -18.73 -20.82 -9.39
CA ASP A 32 -18.84 -22.27 -9.42
C ASP A 32 -20.32 -22.72 -9.51
N ARG A 33 -20.55 -24.04 -9.56
CA ARG A 33 -21.89 -24.64 -9.63
C ARG A 33 -22.79 -24.33 -8.43
N ASN A 34 -22.22 -23.88 -7.31
CA ASN A 34 -22.92 -23.53 -6.08
C ASN A 34 -23.05 -22.00 -5.92
N GLY A 35 -22.68 -21.21 -6.94
CA GLY A 35 -22.70 -19.75 -6.91
C GLY A 35 -21.53 -19.13 -6.13
N GLN A 36 -20.50 -19.90 -5.77
CA GLN A 36 -19.31 -19.36 -5.11
C GLN A 36 -18.38 -18.70 -6.12
N PRO A 37 -17.85 -17.50 -5.84
CA PRO A 37 -16.98 -16.80 -6.76
C PRO A 37 -15.61 -17.48 -6.86
N MET A 38 -15.26 -17.86 -8.07
CA MET A 38 -13.94 -18.36 -8.45
C MET A 38 -13.03 -17.23 -8.94
N ALA A 39 -13.61 -16.18 -9.52
CA ALA A 39 -12.91 -14.92 -9.77
C ALA A 39 -13.87 -13.72 -9.76
N MET A 40 -13.42 -12.64 -9.13
CA MET A 40 -14.16 -11.38 -8.99
C MET A 40 -13.17 -10.21 -9.02
N ASP A 41 -13.66 -9.01 -9.32
CA ASP A 41 -12.84 -7.81 -9.12
C ASP A 41 -12.99 -7.36 -7.67
N ARG A 42 -11.88 -6.94 -7.04
CA ARG A 42 -11.89 -6.37 -5.69
C ARG A 42 -11.13 -5.06 -5.69
N GLU A 43 -11.55 -4.14 -4.82
CA GLU A 43 -10.77 -2.95 -4.53
C GLU A 43 -9.57 -3.30 -3.65
N ILE A 44 -8.42 -2.74 -3.99
CA ILE A 44 -7.24 -2.71 -3.13
C ILE A 44 -6.82 -1.26 -2.92
N HIS A 45 -6.37 -0.96 -1.70
CA HIS A 45 -5.83 0.36 -1.36
C HIS A 45 -4.31 0.28 -1.29
N ARG A 46 -3.61 1.10 -2.06
CA ARG A 46 -2.15 1.12 -2.13
C ARG A 46 -1.59 2.36 -1.45
N LEU A 47 -0.58 2.14 -0.61
CA LEU A 47 0.11 3.22 0.09
C LEU A 47 1.54 3.37 -0.44
N ALA A 48 1.91 4.62 -0.67
CA ALA A 48 3.28 5.04 -0.86
C ALA A 48 3.67 6.05 0.24
N ILE A 49 4.97 6.29 0.37
CA ILE A 49 5.54 7.36 1.19
C ILE A 49 6.39 8.25 0.28
N ASP A 50 6.52 9.54 0.58
CA ASP A 50 7.41 10.45 -0.14
C ASP A 50 8.72 10.63 0.66
N PRO A 51 9.83 9.97 0.27
CA PRO A 51 11.11 10.11 0.95
C PRO A 51 11.67 11.54 0.89
N ASP A 52 11.30 12.37 -0.10
CA ASP A 52 11.71 13.77 -0.12
C ASP A 52 11.05 14.52 1.02
N HIS A 53 9.75 14.35 1.20
CA HIS A 53 9.06 15.01 2.32
C HIS A 53 9.53 14.48 3.66
N LEU A 54 9.70 13.16 3.77
CA LEU A 54 10.16 12.50 4.98
C LEU A 54 11.57 12.94 5.39
N SER A 55 12.50 13.08 4.45
CA SER A 55 13.89 13.48 4.75
C SER A 55 14.02 14.80 5.52
N ARG A 56 13.05 15.72 5.40
CA ARG A 56 13.06 16.99 6.18
C ARG A 56 12.83 16.78 7.68
N CYS A 57 12.35 15.61 8.06
CA CYS A 57 12.13 15.17 9.44
C CYS A 57 13.35 14.46 10.04
N PHE A 58 14.46 14.40 9.30
CA PHE A 58 15.71 13.79 9.70
C PHE A 58 16.84 14.82 9.66
N GLU A 59 17.92 14.51 10.37
CA GLU A 59 19.17 15.27 10.40
C GLU A 59 20.35 14.34 10.16
N VAL A 60 21.45 14.87 9.65
CA VAL A 60 22.68 14.12 9.43
C VAL A 60 23.55 14.19 10.69
N LYS A 61 23.86 13.05 11.30
CA LYS A 61 24.71 12.92 12.48
C LYS A 61 26.05 12.27 12.12
N GLY A 62 26.91 13.01 11.43
CA GLY A 62 28.19 12.51 10.92
C GLY A 62 28.09 11.93 9.50
N LYS A 63 29.17 11.34 8.99
CA LYS A 63 29.18 10.77 7.63
C LYS A 63 28.22 9.58 7.55
N ASN A 64 27.21 9.68 6.70
CA ASN A 64 26.25 8.63 6.34
C ASN A 64 25.34 8.12 7.47
N GLN A 65 25.15 8.88 8.55
CA GLN A 65 24.20 8.50 9.59
C GLN A 65 23.08 9.53 9.65
N ILE A 66 21.84 9.08 9.48
CA ILE A 66 20.65 9.92 9.66
C ILE A 66 20.07 9.69 11.06
N GLN A 67 19.60 10.75 11.70
CA GLN A 67 18.89 10.70 12.97
C GLN A 67 17.49 11.30 12.79
N PRO A 68 16.42 10.62 13.24
CA PRO A 68 15.08 11.19 13.22
C PRO A 68 14.98 12.34 14.22
N LYS A 69 14.29 13.43 13.83
CA LYS A 69 13.97 14.52 14.76
C LYS A 69 12.90 14.13 15.78
N LYS A 70 12.01 13.21 15.39
CA LYS A 70 10.85 12.80 16.19
C LYS A 70 10.53 11.32 16.06
N LEU A 71 10.34 10.83 14.83
CA LEU A 71 9.89 9.46 14.58
C LEU A 71 10.85 8.74 13.64
N ALA A 72 11.29 7.56 14.04
CA ALA A 72 12.17 6.71 13.25
C ALA A 72 11.39 6.02 12.11
N VAL A 73 12.09 5.62 11.04
CA VAL A 73 11.48 4.91 9.92
C VAL A 73 10.83 3.60 10.39
N GLU A 74 11.51 2.85 11.27
CA GLU A 74 10.99 1.60 11.84
C GLU A 74 9.65 1.83 12.57
N GLU A 75 9.54 2.86 13.40
CA GLU A 75 8.31 3.22 14.11
C GLU A 75 7.17 3.58 13.14
N ILE A 76 7.47 4.27 12.02
CA ILE A 76 6.47 4.54 10.96
C ILE A 76 5.95 3.21 10.43
N LEU A 77 6.85 2.30 10.04
CA LEU A 77 6.48 1.02 9.45
C LEU A 77 5.70 0.14 10.43
N GLU A 78 6.03 0.18 11.73
CA GLU A 78 5.29 -0.53 12.77
C GLU A 78 3.87 -0.03 12.93
N LYS A 79 3.67 1.28 13.01
CA LYS A 79 2.33 1.88 13.09
C LYS A 79 1.49 1.54 11.86
N LEU A 80 2.10 1.54 10.67
CA LEU A 80 1.42 1.18 9.42
C LEU A 80 1.02 -0.30 9.39
N ALA A 81 1.91 -1.20 9.82
CA ALA A 81 1.61 -2.63 9.91
C ALA A 81 0.46 -2.90 10.90
N ALA A 82 0.48 -2.24 12.06
CA ALA A 82 -0.58 -2.33 13.06
C ALA A 82 -1.93 -1.82 12.54
N ALA A 83 -1.92 -0.82 11.65
CA ALA A 83 -3.11 -0.33 10.94
C ALA A 83 -3.59 -1.26 9.80
N GLY A 84 -2.93 -2.40 9.60
CA GLY A 84 -3.32 -3.42 8.63
C GLY A 84 -2.68 -3.27 7.26
N LEU A 85 -1.61 -2.48 7.11
CA LEU A 85 -0.85 -2.43 5.87
C LEU A 85 0.01 -3.69 5.71
N GLN A 86 -0.10 -4.36 4.56
CA GLN A 86 0.77 -5.43 4.12
C GLN A 86 1.85 -4.88 3.20
N PHE A 87 3.10 -5.02 3.61
CA PHE A 87 4.25 -4.55 2.83
C PHE A 87 4.49 -5.42 1.59
N GLY A 88 4.96 -4.79 0.51
CA GLY A 88 5.31 -5.50 -0.73
C GLY A 88 6.62 -6.30 -0.63
N SER A 89 7.43 -6.07 0.39
CA SER A 89 8.70 -6.72 0.66
C SER A 89 8.87 -6.93 2.16
N ASP A 90 9.97 -7.61 2.54
CA ASP A 90 10.38 -7.69 3.95
C ASP A 90 10.47 -6.28 4.59
N ARG A 91 10.04 -6.18 5.84
CA ARG A 91 10.00 -4.93 6.61
C ARG A 91 11.40 -4.35 6.84
N GLN A 92 12.39 -5.19 7.09
CA GLN A 92 13.78 -4.76 7.29
C GLN A 92 14.34 -4.17 5.99
N LEU A 93 14.15 -4.86 4.85
CA LEU A 93 14.55 -4.34 3.54
C LEU A 93 13.86 -3.01 3.21
N LEU A 94 12.59 -2.87 3.59
CA LEU A 94 11.84 -1.63 3.38
C LEU A 94 12.39 -0.49 4.26
N ASN A 95 12.74 -0.78 5.52
CA ASN A 95 13.36 0.17 6.43
C ASN A 95 14.70 0.68 5.89
N GLU A 96 15.56 -0.23 5.45
CA GLU A 96 16.86 0.08 4.83
C GLU A 96 16.68 0.93 3.57
N LYS A 97 15.74 0.54 2.70
CA LYS A 97 15.44 1.26 1.46
C LYS A 97 14.93 2.68 1.70
N VAL A 98 13.95 2.85 2.60
CA VAL A 98 13.43 4.17 2.97
C VAL A 98 14.52 5.04 3.58
N SER A 99 15.36 4.47 4.45
CA SER A 99 16.48 5.18 5.08
C SER A 99 17.52 5.63 4.05
N ALA A 100 17.87 4.76 3.09
CA ALA A 100 18.76 5.11 1.98
C ALA A 100 18.18 6.21 1.09
N ASP A 101 16.88 6.15 0.76
CA ASP A 101 16.21 7.20 -0.02
C ASP A 101 16.16 8.54 0.73
N ILE A 102 15.98 8.51 2.07
CA ILE A 102 16.06 9.71 2.92
C ILE A 102 17.46 10.30 2.86
N GLN A 103 18.49 9.48 3.05
CA GLN A 103 19.89 9.92 3.04
C GLN A 103 20.27 10.53 1.69
N HIS A 104 19.97 9.83 0.59
CA HIS A 104 20.17 10.33 -0.77
C HIS A 104 19.51 11.70 -0.97
N ASN A 105 18.28 11.89 -0.47
CA ASN A 105 17.58 13.17 -0.59
C ASN A 105 18.18 14.29 0.28
N LEU A 106 18.83 13.95 1.39
CA LEU A 106 19.59 14.93 2.18
C LEU A 106 20.86 15.35 1.45
N GLU A 107 21.60 14.40 0.86
CA GLU A 107 22.80 14.64 0.07
C GLU A 107 22.50 15.50 -1.17
N VAL A 108 21.49 15.12 -1.97
CA VAL A 108 21.04 15.90 -3.14
C VAL A 108 20.64 17.34 -2.76
N ARG A 109 20.15 17.59 -1.54
CA ARG A 109 19.85 18.95 -1.08
C ARG A 109 21.07 19.73 -0.64
N ALA A 110 22.06 19.05 -0.06
CA ALA A 110 23.31 19.68 0.35
C ALA A 110 24.16 20.04 -0.88
N ASP A 111 24.28 19.11 -1.82
CA ASP A 111 25.16 19.22 -2.98
C ASP A 111 24.48 19.90 -4.18
N GLY A 112 23.14 19.88 -4.22
CA GLY A 112 22.35 20.48 -5.32
C GLY A 112 22.31 19.64 -6.60
N GLU A 113 23.02 18.52 -6.65
CA GLU A 113 23.11 17.64 -7.81
C GLU A 113 22.27 16.36 -7.64
N GLY A 114 21.66 15.89 -8.74
CA GLY A 114 20.91 14.63 -8.79
C GLY A 114 19.40 14.77 -8.66
N LYS A 115 18.70 13.65 -8.90
CA LYS A 115 17.24 13.57 -8.79
C LYS A 115 16.83 13.07 -7.41
N ARG A 116 15.91 13.79 -6.78
CA ARG A 116 15.31 13.40 -5.50
C ARG A 116 14.40 12.19 -5.68
N LYS A 117 14.48 11.25 -4.74
CA LYS A 117 13.61 10.07 -4.67
C LYS A 117 12.25 10.47 -4.09
N ARG A 118 11.17 10.08 -4.77
CA ARG A 118 9.79 10.38 -4.39
C ARG A 118 8.92 9.15 -4.53
N TYR A 119 7.81 9.14 -3.81
CA TYR A 119 6.72 8.17 -3.94
C TYR A 119 7.15 6.69 -3.92
N LEU A 120 7.89 6.30 -2.89
CA LEU A 120 8.23 4.90 -2.67
C LEU A 120 6.97 4.12 -2.24
N ARG A 121 6.53 3.18 -3.07
CA ARG A 121 5.44 2.26 -2.73
C ARG A 121 5.83 1.38 -1.55
N LEU A 122 5.00 1.39 -0.51
CA LEU A 122 5.20 0.55 0.68
C LEU A 122 4.45 -0.78 0.57
N GLY A 123 3.20 -0.74 0.10
CA GLY A 123 2.36 -1.93 0.13
C GLY A 123 0.89 -1.66 -0.16
N TYR A 124 0.04 -2.53 0.37
CA TYR A 124 -1.40 -2.49 0.20
C TYR A 124 -2.12 -2.80 1.51
N LEU A 125 -3.32 -2.25 1.69
CA LEU A 125 -4.15 -2.55 2.85
C LEU A 125 -4.59 -4.02 2.80
N ALA A 126 -4.43 -4.74 3.92
CA ALA A 126 -4.78 -6.14 4.02
C ALA A 126 -6.28 -6.37 3.75
N PRO A 127 -6.66 -7.51 3.13
CA PRO A 127 -8.05 -7.89 2.99
C PRO A 127 -8.77 -7.88 4.35
N GLY A 128 -9.82 -7.07 4.47
CA GLY A 128 -10.63 -6.95 5.68
C GLY A 128 -10.06 -6.06 6.79
N ALA A 129 -8.93 -5.38 6.57
CA ALA A 129 -8.55 -4.22 7.37
C ALA A 129 -9.44 -3.02 7.01
N LYS A 130 -9.73 -2.17 7.99
CA LYS A 130 -10.59 -0.99 7.82
C LYS A 130 -9.81 0.17 7.25
N ARG A 131 -10.35 0.82 6.23
CA ARG A 131 -9.68 1.95 5.57
C ARG A 131 -9.52 3.14 6.52
N GLU A 132 -10.52 3.37 7.37
CA GLU A 132 -10.54 4.45 8.35
C GLU A 132 -9.41 4.32 9.36
N ALA A 133 -9.06 3.10 9.75
CA ALA A 133 -7.95 2.85 10.67
C ALA A 133 -6.59 3.23 10.05
N LEU A 134 -6.42 2.95 8.74
CA LEU A 134 -5.25 3.40 8.01
C LEU A 134 -5.21 4.93 7.94
N ASP A 135 -6.31 5.57 7.51
CA ASP A 135 -6.35 7.03 7.35
C ASP A 135 -6.10 7.78 8.68
N GLN A 136 -6.59 7.24 9.80
CA GLN A 136 -6.28 7.76 11.13
C GLN A 136 -4.79 7.60 11.46
N CYS A 137 -4.20 6.43 11.22
CA CYS A 137 -2.77 6.18 11.44
C CYS A 137 -1.89 7.14 10.60
N LEU A 138 -2.22 7.35 9.32
CA LEU A 138 -1.51 8.30 8.46
C LEU A 138 -1.58 9.74 9.00
N SER A 139 -2.74 10.13 9.54
CA SER A 139 -2.95 11.44 10.15
C SER A 139 -2.16 11.61 11.44
N GLU A 140 -2.11 10.58 12.28
CA GLU A 140 -1.33 10.57 13.52
C GLU A 140 0.17 10.68 13.25
N ILE A 141 0.71 9.86 12.33
CA ILE A 141 2.12 9.94 11.92
C ILE A 141 2.43 11.33 11.35
N SER A 142 1.57 11.87 10.48
CA SER A 142 1.78 13.20 9.88
C SER A 142 1.77 14.31 10.94
N ARG A 143 0.92 14.20 11.96
CA ARG A 143 0.86 15.13 13.10
C ARG A 143 2.12 15.04 13.96
N GLU A 144 2.58 13.83 14.26
CA GLU A 144 3.80 13.61 15.04
C GLU A 144 5.02 14.17 14.33
N LEU A 145 5.18 13.86 13.04
CA LEU A 145 6.24 14.42 12.20
C LEU A 145 6.09 15.94 11.98
N GLY A 146 4.88 16.49 12.14
CA GLY A 146 4.56 17.89 11.82
C GLY A 146 4.51 18.16 10.32
N LYS A 147 4.40 17.11 9.50
CA LYS A 147 4.40 17.20 8.03
C LYS A 147 3.68 16.01 7.41
N SER A 148 2.91 16.28 6.36
CA SER A 148 2.37 15.21 5.51
C SER A 148 3.48 14.65 4.61
N VAL A 149 3.75 13.35 4.79
CA VAL A 149 4.75 12.57 4.04
C VAL A 149 4.11 11.48 3.19
N PHE A 150 2.78 11.29 3.31
CA PHE A 150 2.05 10.28 2.57
C PHE A 150 1.30 10.92 1.41
N PRO A 151 1.57 10.50 0.16
CA PRO A 151 0.67 10.79 -0.95
C PRO A 151 -0.75 10.23 -0.71
N LYS A 152 -1.70 10.65 -1.56
CA LYS A 152 -3.07 10.13 -1.52
C LYS A 152 -3.05 8.61 -1.75
N VAL A 153 -3.67 7.86 -0.86
CA VAL A 153 -3.79 6.40 -1.02
C VAL A 153 -4.59 6.10 -2.28
N GLU A 154 -4.02 5.30 -3.16
CA GLU A 154 -4.67 4.88 -4.40
C GLU A 154 -5.66 3.76 -4.14
N THR A 155 -6.75 3.76 -4.90
CA THR A 155 -7.69 2.64 -4.92
C THR A 155 -7.67 2.07 -6.33
N GLU A 156 -7.40 0.77 -6.45
CA GLU A 156 -7.37 0.06 -7.73
C GLU A 156 -8.29 -1.16 -7.67
N LEU A 157 -9.03 -1.40 -8.75
CA LEU A 157 -9.75 -2.65 -8.95
C LEU A 157 -8.81 -3.71 -9.53
N VAL A 158 -8.58 -4.78 -8.77
CA VAL A 158 -7.76 -5.91 -9.19
C VAL A 158 -8.58 -7.19 -9.25
N ARG A 159 -8.25 -8.05 -10.21
CA ARG A 159 -8.85 -9.38 -10.29
C ARG A 159 -8.37 -10.23 -9.12
N TYR A 160 -9.31 -10.73 -8.33
CA TYR A 160 -9.08 -11.61 -7.19
C TYR A 160 -9.57 -13.02 -7.47
N TYR A 161 -8.75 -13.98 -7.07
CA TYR A 161 -8.97 -15.42 -7.21
C TYR A 161 -9.02 -16.02 -5.79
N PRO A 162 -10.21 -16.23 -5.20
CA PRO A 162 -10.35 -16.69 -3.82
C PRO A 162 -9.67 -18.03 -3.52
N PHE A 163 -9.58 -18.90 -4.53
CA PHE A 163 -8.94 -20.21 -4.43
C PHE A 163 -7.46 -20.20 -4.85
N GLY A 164 -6.85 -19.01 -4.93
CA GLY A 164 -5.44 -18.84 -5.24
C GLY A 164 -4.99 -19.57 -6.50
N THR A 165 -3.86 -20.26 -6.41
CA THR A 165 -3.22 -20.99 -7.51
C THR A 165 -4.14 -22.08 -8.08
N THR A 166 -4.79 -22.87 -7.22
CA THR A 166 -5.69 -23.96 -7.64
C THR A 166 -6.85 -23.46 -8.50
N GLY A 167 -7.49 -22.36 -8.09
CA GLY A 167 -8.53 -21.73 -8.91
C GLY A 167 -7.95 -21.21 -10.22
N SER A 168 -6.84 -20.50 -10.13
CA SER A 168 -6.22 -19.82 -11.28
C SER A 168 -5.64 -20.76 -12.35
N ILE A 169 -5.25 -21.99 -12.00
CA ILE A 169 -4.87 -23.03 -12.97
C ILE A 169 -6.07 -23.43 -13.84
N LEU A 170 -7.27 -23.41 -13.25
CA LEU A 170 -8.49 -23.91 -13.88
C LEU A 170 -9.19 -22.84 -14.74
N ILE A 171 -9.12 -21.57 -14.33
CA ILE A 171 -9.79 -20.45 -15.02
C ILE A 171 -8.82 -19.44 -15.67
N GLY A 172 -7.52 -19.69 -15.59
CA GLY A 172 -6.46 -18.79 -16.05
C GLY A 172 -6.23 -17.59 -15.13
N GLN A 173 -5.10 -16.90 -15.34
CA GLN A 173 -4.78 -15.63 -14.68
C GLN A 173 -4.78 -14.48 -15.69
N THR A 174 -5.21 -13.32 -15.22
CA THR A 174 -4.98 -12.07 -15.93
C THR A 174 -3.80 -11.39 -15.27
N VAL A 175 -2.68 -11.32 -15.98
CA VAL A 175 -1.58 -10.42 -15.63
C VAL A 175 -1.92 -9.09 -16.30
N ARG A 176 -2.51 -8.15 -15.56
CA ARG A 176 -2.47 -6.75 -16.03
C ARG A 176 -0.99 -6.36 -15.99
N GLY A 177 -0.42 -6.04 -17.15
CA GLY A 177 0.84 -5.29 -17.21
C GLY A 177 0.70 -4.09 -16.29
N GLY A 178 1.68 -3.90 -15.40
CA GLY A 178 1.57 -2.93 -14.31
C GLY A 178 1.13 -1.59 -14.87
N SER A 179 -0.11 -1.17 -14.55
CA SER A 179 -0.46 0.23 -14.71
C SER A 179 0.39 0.97 -13.69
N GLU A 180 1.38 1.70 -14.18
CA GLU A 180 2.02 2.77 -13.43
C GLU A 180 0.88 3.64 -12.89
N GLY A 181 0.65 3.56 -11.57
CA GLY A 181 -0.35 4.40 -10.90
C GLY A 181 0.10 5.87 -10.93
N LEU A 182 -0.55 6.74 -10.16
CA LEU A 182 -0.11 8.12 -9.92
C LEU A 182 1.31 8.21 -9.35
N TRP A 183 1.84 7.09 -8.85
CA TRP A 183 3.16 6.94 -8.25
C TRP A 183 4.15 6.11 -9.09
N GLY A 184 3.77 5.72 -10.32
CA GLY A 184 4.64 5.05 -11.30
C GLY A 184 5.33 6.05 -12.21
#